data_AF-A0A6C0CLE1-F1
#
_entry.id   AF-A0A6C0CLE1-F1
#
_cell.length_a   1.000
_cell.length_b   1.000
_cell.length_c   1.000
_cell.angle_alpha   90.00
_cell.angle_beta   90.00
_cell.angle_gamma   90.00
#
_symmetry.space_group_name_H-M   'P 1'
#
loop_
_entity.id
_entity.type
_entity.pdbx_description
1 polymer ?
#
loop_
_entity_poly.entity_id
_entity_poly.type
_entity_poly.pdbx_seq_one_letter_code
_entity_poly.pdbx_strand_id
1 'polypeptide(L)'
;MTTINPNPNNNNPSICIPRVYSSINKKNIYEIFQTKLGLGSIKKIDMINTNDKNFKKVFIHFHSWNINDNVTVIKEKFLLGKIVKIVYDFPWFWKCSIYRPSL
;
A
#
# COMPACT_ATOMS: atom_id res chain seq x y z
N MET A 1 -26.50 -0.24 -16.36
CA MET A 1 -25.99 0.17 -15.03
C MET A 1 -25.50 -1.09 -14.33
N THR A 2 -24.21 -1.38 -14.39
CA THR A 2 -23.65 -2.59 -13.76
C THR A 2 -23.29 -2.26 -12.32
N THR A 3 -24.15 -2.71 -11.39
CA THR A 3 -23.88 -2.65 -9.95
C THR A 3 -22.79 -3.66 -9.62
N ILE A 4 -21.55 -3.18 -9.52
CA ILE A 4 -20.46 -3.92 -8.88
C ILE A 4 -20.78 -3.93 -7.39
N ASN A 5 -21.18 -5.07 -6.85
CA ASN A 5 -21.39 -5.27 -5.41
C ASN A 5 -20.00 -5.24 -4.73
N PRO A 6 -19.63 -4.19 -3.97
CA PRO A 6 -18.40 -4.24 -3.20
C PRO A 6 -18.66 -5.20 -2.03
N ASN A 7 -17.99 -6.34 -2.04
CA ASN A 7 -17.98 -7.24 -0.89
C ASN A 7 -17.57 -6.43 0.37
N PRO A 8 -18.45 -6.28 1.38
CA PRO A 8 -18.28 -5.29 2.47
C PRO A 8 -17.23 -5.70 3.51
N ASN A 9 -16.62 -6.87 3.38
CA ASN A 9 -15.80 -7.45 4.44
C ASN A 9 -14.30 -7.28 4.16
N ASN A 10 -13.84 -6.03 4.24
CA ASN A 10 -12.66 -5.58 5.02
C ASN A 10 -12.29 -4.14 4.57
N ASN A 11 -12.84 -3.14 5.26
CA ASN A 11 -12.82 -1.72 4.87
C ASN A 11 -11.43 -1.08 4.76
N ASN A 12 -10.35 -1.77 5.09
CA ASN A 12 -9.00 -1.22 5.14
C ASN A 12 -8.06 -2.06 4.27
N PRO A 13 -7.92 -1.75 2.96
CA PRO A 13 -7.09 -2.56 2.08
C PRO A 13 -5.64 -2.58 2.55
N SER A 14 -5.01 -3.75 2.45
CA SER A 14 -3.57 -3.88 2.59
C SER A 14 -2.88 -3.55 1.27
N ILE A 15 -1.67 -3.00 1.33
CA ILE A 15 -0.92 -2.58 0.14
C ILE A 15 0.26 -3.53 -0.07
N CYS A 16 0.50 -3.93 -1.32
CA CYS A 16 1.69 -4.61 -1.78
C CYS A 16 2.58 -3.67 -2.58
N ILE A 17 3.86 -3.62 -2.22
CA ILE A 17 4.93 -3.04 -3.02
C ILE A 17 5.83 -4.19 -3.50
N PRO A 18 5.79 -4.56 -4.78
CA PRO A 18 6.47 -5.76 -5.28
C PRO A 18 7.99 -5.62 -5.30
N ARG A 19 8.50 -4.39 -5.41
CA ARG A 19 9.94 -4.11 -5.56
C ARG A 19 10.35 -2.87 -4.79
N VAL A 20 11.08 -3.07 -3.70
CA VAL A 20 11.67 -2.04 -2.85
C VAL A 20 13.15 -2.35 -2.70
N TYR A 21 14.05 -1.37 -2.80
CA TYR A 21 15.48 -1.57 -2.58
C TYR A 21 15.75 -2.09 -1.17
N SER A 22 16.67 -3.05 -1.03
CA SER A 22 16.98 -3.71 0.24
C SER A 22 17.49 -2.78 1.34
N SER A 23 18.03 -1.61 0.96
CA SER A 23 18.48 -0.53 1.85
C SER A 23 17.33 0.21 2.54
N ILE A 24 16.13 0.19 1.95
CA ILE A 24 14.94 0.82 2.51
C ILE A 24 14.41 -0.07 3.63
N ASN A 25 14.17 0.54 4.79
CA ASN A 25 13.74 -0.16 6.00
C ASN A 25 12.27 0.17 6.36
N LYS A 26 11.75 -0.48 7.41
CA LYS A 26 10.36 -0.26 7.86
C LYS A 26 10.09 1.20 8.21
N LYS A 27 11.04 1.93 8.82
CA LYS A 27 10.89 3.35 9.17
C LYS A 27 10.65 4.21 7.92
N ASN A 28 11.36 3.96 6.83
CA ASN A 28 11.11 4.67 5.57
C ASN A 28 9.69 4.44 5.05
N ILE A 29 9.18 3.20 5.14
CA ILE A 29 7.82 2.88 4.72
C ILE A 29 6.78 3.56 5.62
N TYR A 30 6.97 3.53 6.94
CA TYR A 30 6.12 4.27 7.89
C TYR A 30 6.08 5.77 7.56
N GLU A 31 7.25 6.37 7.34
CA GLU A 31 7.38 7.80 7.04
C GLU A 31 6.60 8.20 5.78
N ILE A 32 6.69 7.42 4.71
CA ILE A 32 5.93 7.72 3.49
C ILE A 32 4.43 7.50 3.69
N PHE A 33 4.01 6.33 4.16
CA PHE A 33 2.61 5.91 4.09
C PHE A 33 1.75 6.49 5.23
N GLN A 34 2.30 6.59 6.44
CA GLN A 34 1.58 7.08 7.61
C GLN A 34 1.84 8.56 7.87
N THR A 35 3.10 9.02 7.84
CA THR A 35 3.42 10.43 8.18
C THR A 35 3.14 11.37 7.02
N LYS A 36 3.74 11.14 5.85
CA LYS A 36 3.68 12.09 4.71
C LYS A 36 2.36 12.01 3.94
N LEU A 37 1.94 10.79 3.58
CA LEU A 37 0.68 10.60 2.85
C LEU A 37 -0.54 10.58 3.76
N GLY A 38 -0.37 10.30 5.06
CA GLY A 38 -1.48 10.23 5.99
C GLY A 38 -2.54 9.21 5.60
N LEU A 39 -2.16 8.06 5.00
CA LEU A 39 -3.15 7.10 4.50
C LEU A 39 -3.95 6.44 5.63
N GLY A 40 -3.35 6.28 6.80
CA GLY A 40 -3.98 5.61 7.93
C GLY A 40 -2.99 5.09 8.96
N SER A 41 -3.52 4.50 10.04
CA SER A 41 -2.72 3.87 11.09
C SER A 41 -2.22 2.50 10.63
N ILE A 42 -0.91 2.33 10.52
CA ILE A 42 -0.28 1.07 10.09
C ILE A 42 -0.23 0.10 11.27
N LYS A 43 -0.86 -1.07 11.08
CA LYS A 43 -0.83 -2.21 12.00
C LYS A 43 0.48 -2.99 11.91
N LYS A 44 0.93 -3.28 10.70
CA LYS A 44 2.07 -4.17 10.46
C LYS A 44 2.70 -3.89 9.11
N ILE A 45 4.02 -4.03 9.05
CA ILE A 45 4.79 -4.04 7.80
C ILE A 45 5.56 -5.35 7.73
N ASP A 46 5.27 -6.14 6.70
CA ASP A 46 5.99 -7.35 6.34
C ASP A 46 6.95 -7.04 5.20
N MET A 47 8.23 -7.37 5.39
CA MET A 47 9.27 -7.19 4.37
C MET A 47 9.86 -8.56 4.05
N ILE A 48 9.57 -9.06 2.85
CA ILE A 48 9.98 -10.38 2.40
C ILE A 48 11.14 -10.23 1.44
N ASN A 49 12.25 -10.92 1.73
CA ASN A 49 13.37 -10.98 0.80
C ASN A 49 12.95 -11.68 -0.50
N THR A 50 13.44 -11.18 -1.63
CA THR A 50 13.26 -11.86 -2.92
C THR A 50 14.52 -12.63 -3.28
N ASN A 51 14.48 -13.39 -4.37
CA ASN A 51 15.66 -14.07 -4.92
C ASN A 51 16.75 -13.06 -5.33
N ASP A 52 16.35 -11.84 -5.73
CA ASP A 52 17.26 -10.73 -5.96
C ASP A 52 17.58 -10.04 -4.63
N LYS A 53 18.81 -10.19 -4.14
CA LYS A 53 19.28 -9.65 -2.85
C LYS A 53 19.19 -8.12 -2.80
N ASN A 54 19.13 -7.44 -3.94
CA ASN A 54 19.00 -5.99 -4.01
C ASN A 54 17.58 -5.51 -3.71
N PHE A 55 16.58 -6.41 -3.72
CA PHE A 55 15.18 -6.05 -3.56
C PHE A 55 14.41 -6.91 -2.57
N LYS A 56 13.42 -6.27 -1.96
CA LYS A 56 12.44 -6.86 -1.07
C LYS A 56 11.04 -6.58 -1.60
N LYS A 57 10.10 -7.44 -1.23
CA LYS A 57 8.66 -7.21 -1.36
C LYS A 57 8.13 -6.71 -0.03
N VAL A 58 7.28 -5.68 -0.04
CA VAL A 58 6.73 -5.07 1.17
C VAL A 58 5.22 -5.19 1.16
N PHE A 59 4.65 -5.62 2.28
CA PHE A 59 3.21 -5.59 2.53
C PHE A 59 2.93 -4.68 3.72
N ILE A 60 1.94 -3.81 3.56
CA ILE A 60 1.54 -2.82 4.56
C ILE A 60 0.09 -3.12 4.94
N HIS A 61 -0.12 -3.41 6.22
CA HIS A 61 -1.42 -3.71 6.80
C HIS A 61 -1.83 -2.55 7.70
N PHE A 62 -3.07 -2.10 7.58
CA PHE A 62 -3.61 -0.95 8.31
C PHE A 62 -4.59 -1.41 9.40
N HIS A 63 -4.59 -0.73 10.55
CA HIS A 63 -5.70 -0.78 11.50
C HIS A 63 -6.91 -0.04 10.93
N SER A 64 -6.65 1.15 10.39
CA SER A 64 -7.63 2.05 9.80
C SER A 64 -7.00 2.85 8.67
N TRP A 65 -7.81 3.22 7.68
CA TRP A 65 -7.49 4.29 6.74
C TRP A 65 -8.08 5.60 7.25
N ASN A 66 -7.37 6.71 7.05
CA ASN A 66 -7.88 8.03 7.40
C ASN A 66 -9.05 8.41 6.49
N ILE A 67 -9.98 9.22 7.01
CA ILE A 67 -11.17 9.65 6.30
C ILE A 67 -10.95 11.10 5.85
N ASN A 68 -10.61 11.28 4.58
CA ASN A 68 -10.58 12.55 3.87
C ASN A 68 -10.65 12.29 2.36
N ASP A 69 -10.95 13.31 1.57
CA ASP A 69 -11.21 13.16 0.13
C ASP A 69 -10.01 12.56 -0.63
N ASN A 70 -8.80 13.06 -0.37
CA ASN A 70 -7.59 12.60 -1.04
C ASN A 70 -7.29 11.12 -0.74
N VAL A 71 -7.37 10.72 0.53
CA VAL A 71 -7.14 9.33 0.94
C VAL A 71 -8.25 8.43 0.42
N THR A 72 -9.51 8.89 0.40
CA THR A 72 -10.65 8.15 -0.16
C THR A 72 -10.43 7.83 -1.63
N VAL A 73 -10.02 8.80 -2.45
CA VAL A 73 -9.71 8.58 -3.87
C VAL A 73 -8.58 7.57 -4.08
N ILE A 74 -7.53 7.62 -3.24
CA ILE A 74 -6.42 6.65 -3.30
C ILE A 74 -6.91 5.25 -2.93
N LYS A 75 -7.69 5.15 -1.85
CA LYS A 75 -8.28 3.90 -1.36
C LYS A 75 -9.16 3.24 -2.42
N GLU A 76 -10.02 4.01 -3.07
CA GLU A 76 -10.87 3.52 -4.17
C GLU A 76 -10.05 2.98 -5.33
N LYS A 77 -8.96 3.65 -5.72
CA LYS A 77 -8.05 3.13 -6.77
C LYS A 77 -7.51 1.74 -6.40
N PHE A 78 -7.09 1.54 -5.15
CA PHE A 78 -6.65 0.22 -4.69
C PHE A 78 -7.79 -0.81 -4.68
N LEU A 79 -8.98 -0.46 -4.21
CA LEU A 79 -10.14 -1.36 -4.17
C LEU A 79 -10.56 -1.80 -5.59
N LEU A 80 -10.46 -0.90 -6.57
CA LEU A 80 -10.66 -1.19 -8.00
C LEU A 80 -9.52 -1.99 -8.64
N GLY A 81 -8.48 -2.37 -7.88
CA GLY A 81 -7.34 -3.15 -8.37
C GLY A 81 -6.35 -2.34 -9.23
N LYS A 82 -6.42 -1.00 -9.21
CA LYS A 82 -5.50 -0.15 -9.98
C LYS A 82 -4.12 -0.12 -9.34
N ILE A 83 -3.10 0.07 -10.16
CA ILE A 83 -1.74 0.37 -9.71
C ILE A 83 -1.64 1.85 -9.36
N VAL A 84 -1.23 2.15 -8.13
CA VAL A 84 -0.99 3.52 -7.65
C VAL A 84 0.52 3.76 -7.61
N LYS A 85 1.01 4.84 -8.22
CA LYS A 85 2.41 5.25 -8.12
C LYS A 85 2.56 6.15 -6.89
N ILE A 86 3.41 5.75 -5.94
CA ILE A 86 3.74 6.55 -4.75
C ILE A 86 5.17 7.05 -4.90
N VAL A 87 5.32 8.36 -5.05
CA VAL A 87 6.62 9.04 -5.09
C VAL A 87 7.14 9.13 -3.66
N TYR A 88 8.28 8.48 -3.38
CA TYR A 88 8.92 8.54 -2.06
C TYR A 88 10.10 9.51 -2.03
N ASP A 89 10.75 9.72 -3.18
CA ASP A 89 11.86 10.65 -3.39
C ASP A 89 11.94 10.96 -4.88
N PHE A 90 11.53 12.15 -5.32
CA PHE A 90 11.37 12.46 -6.74
C PHE A 90 12.70 12.35 -7.51
N PRO A 91 12.75 11.69 -8.69
CA PRO A 91 11.63 11.15 -9.48
C PRO A 91 11.26 9.69 -9.17
N TRP A 92 11.84 9.10 -8.13
CA TRP A 92 11.64 7.71 -7.74
C TRP A 92 10.28 7.46 -7.11
N PHE A 93 9.63 6.40 -7.58
CA PHE A 93 8.33 5.98 -7.11
C PHE A 93 8.24 4.46 -6.98
N TRP A 94 7.39 4.01 -6.09
CA TRP A 94 6.95 2.63 -6.02
C TRP A 94 5.65 2.43 -6.79
N LYS A 95 5.53 1.29 -7.47
CA LYS A 95 4.25 0.80 -7.97
C LYS A 95 3.58 0.01 -6.85
N CYS A 96 2.45 0.51 -6.36
CA CYS A 96 1.70 -0.09 -5.28
C CYS A 96 0.42 -0.73 -5.83
N SER A 97 0.05 -1.87 -5.28
CA SER A 97 -1.18 -2.61 -5.62
C SER A 97 -1.91 -3.04 -4.36
N ILE A 98 -3.18 -3.39 -4.47
CA ILE A 98 -3.90 -4.01 -3.36
C ILE A 98 -3.34 -5.40 -3.09
N TYR A 99 -3.05 -5.71 -1.83
CA TYR A 99 -2.72 -7.06 -1.39
C TYR A 99 -4.02 -7.79 -1.05
N ARG A 100 -4.23 -8.93 -1.72
CA ARG A 100 -5.29 -9.88 -1.40
C ARG A 100 -4.61 -11.21 -1.05
N PRO A 101 -4.63 -11.66 0.22
CA PRO A 101 -4.20 -13.01 0.52
C PRO A 101 -5.10 -13.97 -0.26
N SER A 102 -4.50 -14.87 -1.04
CA SER A 102 -5.23 -15.98 -1.63
C SER A 102 -5.75 -16.85 -0.49
N LEU A 103 -7.08 -17.02 -0.45
CA LEU A 103 -7.75 -18.01 0.41
C LEU A 103 -7.32 -19.43 0.02
#